data_AF-A0A418RT91-F1
#
_entry.id   AF-A0A418RT91-F1
#
_cell.length_a   1.000
_cell.length_b   1.000
_cell.length_c   1.000
_cell.angle_alpha   90.00
_cell.angle_beta   90.00
_cell.angle_gamma   90.00
#
_symmetry.space_group_name_H-M   'P 1'
#
loop_
_entity.id
_entity.type
_entity.pdbx_description
1 polymer ?
#
loop_
_entity_poly.entity_id
_entity_poly.type
_entity_poly.pdbx_seq_one_letter_code
_entity_poly.pdbx_strand_id
1 'polypeptide(L)'
;MELGFSLDDIASTLADIDFYIWLVQSWNPTVQKNAMEASAFKAMIGTGLGSELVALSVHLVFDSELVPVLPGALTRLFNLIQRIKMAATYKLIVGKDLGIIGTQSAADSDEPDFTVTTERGSTIERVKLTFTRYSHDGVTVESRRNDSEWEFLGIVVTKPW
;
A
#
# COMPACT_ATOMS: atom_id res chain seq x y z
N MET A 1 9.77 -33.34 -6.54
CA MET A 1 9.46 -33.24 -5.10
C MET A 1 8.19 -32.42 -5.00
N GLU A 2 7.04 -33.07 -4.92
CA GLU A 2 5.73 -32.38 -4.91
C GLU A 2 5.46 -31.80 -3.52
N LEU A 3 5.15 -30.51 -3.47
CA LEU A 3 4.78 -29.80 -2.24
C LEU A 3 3.34 -30.15 -1.76
N GLY A 4 2.74 -31.22 -2.29
CA GLY A 4 1.37 -31.66 -1.94
C GLY A 4 0.26 -30.74 -2.44
N PHE A 5 0.51 -29.95 -3.49
CA PHE A 5 -0.49 -29.12 -4.15
C PHE A 5 -0.94 -29.78 -5.45
N SER A 6 -2.24 -29.77 -5.73
CA SER A 6 -2.74 -30.13 -7.06
C SER A 6 -2.43 -29.01 -8.05
N LEU A 7 -2.31 -29.35 -9.33
CA LEU A 7 -2.24 -28.35 -10.39
C LEU A 7 -3.50 -27.47 -10.42
N ASP A 8 -4.63 -28.02 -10.00
CA ASP A 8 -5.90 -27.29 -9.89
C ASP A 8 -5.88 -26.21 -8.81
N ASP A 9 -5.24 -26.47 -7.65
CA ASP A 9 -5.06 -25.48 -6.58
C ASP A 9 -4.27 -24.26 -7.11
N ILE A 10 -3.22 -24.54 -7.89
CA ILE A 10 -2.36 -23.50 -8.48
C ILE A 10 -3.13 -22.72 -9.54
N ALA A 11 -3.78 -23.41 -10.48
CA ALA A 11 -4.56 -22.77 -11.55
C ALA A 11 -5.69 -21.90 -11.00
N SER A 12 -6.40 -22.38 -9.98
CA SER A 12 -7.46 -21.61 -9.31
C SER A 12 -6.91 -20.37 -8.62
N THR A 13 -5.74 -20.48 -7.97
CA THR A 13 -5.11 -19.33 -7.31
C THR A 13 -4.59 -18.30 -8.30
N LEU A 14 -4.09 -18.74 -9.47
CA LEU A 14 -3.69 -17.82 -10.55
C LEU A 14 -4.89 -17.06 -11.10
N ALA A 15 -6.01 -17.74 -11.38
CA ALA A 15 -7.25 -17.09 -11.81
C ALA A 15 -7.75 -16.07 -10.78
N ASP A 16 -7.67 -16.40 -9.49
CA ASP A 16 -7.97 -15.47 -8.38
C ASP A 16 -7.12 -14.20 -8.42
N ILE A 17 -5.80 -14.36 -8.63
CA ILE A 17 -4.84 -13.26 -8.71
C ILE A 17 -5.10 -12.40 -9.93
N ASP A 18 -5.23 -12.99 -11.11
CA ASP A 18 -5.43 -12.27 -12.37
C ASP A 18 -6.71 -11.44 -12.33
N PHE A 19 -7.80 -12.03 -11.84
CA PHE A 19 -9.06 -11.30 -11.67
C PHE A 19 -8.93 -10.15 -10.66
N TYR A 20 -8.25 -10.38 -9.53
CA TYR A 20 -8.07 -9.35 -8.50
C TYR A 20 -7.17 -8.21 -8.98
N ILE A 21 -6.10 -8.50 -9.73
CA ILE A 21 -5.22 -7.48 -10.34
C ILE A 21 -6.02 -6.60 -11.28
N TRP A 22 -6.78 -7.20 -12.20
CA TRP A 22 -7.64 -6.45 -13.12
C TRP A 22 -8.68 -5.61 -12.39
N LEU A 23 -9.29 -6.17 -11.34
CA LEU A 23 -10.28 -5.46 -10.53
C LEU A 23 -9.68 -4.19 -9.89
N VAL A 24 -8.48 -4.31 -9.33
CA VAL A 24 -7.81 -3.21 -8.63
C VAL A 24 -7.19 -2.19 -9.59
N GLN A 25 -6.59 -2.63 -10.69
CA GLN A 25 -5.82 -1.76 -11.59
C GLN A 25 -6.65 -1.15 -12.70
N SER A 26 -7.72 -1.83 -13.15
CA SER A 26 -8.50 -1.41 -14.31
C SER A 26 -9.94 -1.09 -13.94
N TRP A 27 -10.64 -2.04 -13.32
CA TRP A 27 -12.08 -1.89 -13.09
C TRP A 27 -12.40 -0.79 -12.07
N ASN A 28 -11.85 -0.88 -10.86
CA ASN A 28 -12.16 0.04 -9.77
C ASN A 28 -11.76 1.50 -10.08
N PRO A 29 -10.54 1.80 -10.57
CA PRO A 29 -10.16 3.18 -10.89
C PRO A 29 -11.04 3.81 -11.98
N THR A 30 -11.42 3.03 -12.99
CA THR A 30 -12.31 3.51 -14.06
C THR A 30 -13.70 3.80 -13.53
N VAL A 31 -14.27 2.93 -12.69
CA VAL A 31 -15.58 3.17 -12.07
C VAL A 31 -15.56 4.43 -11.20
N GLN A 32 -14.49 4.65 -10.43
CA GLN A 32 -14.31 5.87 -9.63
C GLN A 32 -14.24 7.12 -10.51
N LYS A 33 -13.44 7.08 -11.58
CA LYS A 33 -13.35 8.18 -12.55
C LYS A 33 -14.72 8.49 -13.17
N ASN A 34 -15.43 7.47 -13.61
CA ASN A 34 -16.76 7.60 -14.20
C ASN A 34 -17.76 8.26 -13.23
N ALA A 35 -17.72 7.89 -11.95
CA ALA A 35 -18.57 8.51 -10.93
C ALA A 35 -18.24 10.00 -10.69
N MET A 36 -16.94 10.36 -10.75
CA MET A 36 -16.50 11.76 -10.66
C MET A 36 -16.95 12.57 -11.87
N GLU A 37 -16.80 12.03 -13.08
CA GLU A 37 -17.24 12.69 -14.32
C GLU A 37 -18.74 12.90 -14.35
N ALA A 38 -19.53 11.91 -13.94
CA ALA A 38 -20.99 12.04 -13.84
C ALA A 38 -21.39 13.14 -12.85
N SER A 39 -20.70 13.25 -11.71
CA SER A 39 -20.95 14.28 -10.72
C SER A 39 -20.58 15.68 -11.22
N ALA A 40 -19.43 15.80 -11.90
CA ALA A 40 -18.99 17.05 -12.52
C ALA A 40 -19.96 17.50 -13.63
N PHE A 41 -20.40 16.59 -14.48
CA PHE A 41 -21.38 16.87 -15.54
C PHE A 41 -22.70 17.37 -14.95
N LYS A 42 -23.23 16.71 -13.92
CA LYS A 42 -24.42 17.18 -13.21
C LYS A 42 -24.25 18.60 -12.66
N ALA A 43 -23.11 18.90 -12.02
CA ALA A 43 -22.84 20.22 -11.46
C ALA A 43 -22.76 21.29 -12.56
N MET A 44 -22.09 20.97 -13.67
CA MET A 44 -21.98 21.85 -14.84
C MET A 44 -23.36 22.16 -15.46
N ILE A 45 -24.24 21.18 -15.61
CA ILE A 45 -25.61 21.43 -16.13
C ILE A 45 -26.45 22.21 -15.12
N GLY A 46 -26.32 21.93 -13.82
CA GLY A 46 -27.12 22.55 -12.78
C GLY A 46 -26.77 24.01 -12.49
N THR A 47 -25.49 24.35 -12.49
CA THR A 47 -25.01 25.67 -12.03
C THR A 47 -23.89 26.25 -12.90
N GLY A 48 -23.49 25.59 -13.98
CA GLY A 48 -22.45 26.08 -14.88
C GLY A 48 -22.92 27.22 -15.78
N LEU A 49 -21.96 27.96 -16.33
CA LEU A 49 -22.18 28.97 -17.35
C LEU A 49 -21.73 28.40 -18.69
N GLY A 50 -22.57 28.45 -19.71
CA GLY A 50 -22.23 27.94 -21.04
C GLY A 50 -23.30 28.27 -22.08
N SER A 51 -22.87 28.40 -23.34
CA SER A 51 -23.73 28.68 -24.49
C SER A 51 -23.84 27.51 -25.47
N GLU A 52 -23.14 26.39 -25.19
CA GLU A 52 -23.09 25.21 -26.05
C GLU A 52 -23.62 23.97 -25.33
N LEU A 53 -24.21 23.06 -26.11
CA LEU A 53 -24.67 21.76 -25.61
C LEU A 53 -23.47 20.86 -25.31
N VAL A 54 -23.44 20.31 -24.10
CA VAL A 54 -22.40 19.34 -23.71
C VAL A 54 -22.98 17.93 -23.75
N ALA A 55 -22.31 17.04 -24.48
CA ALA A 55 -22.71 15.63 -24.56
C ALA A 55 -22.47 14.90 -23.23
N LEU A 56 -23.31 13.90 -22.94
CA LEU A 56 -23.08 12.98 -21.81
C LEU A 56 -21.79 12.18 -22.02
N SER A 57 -21.01 12.02 -20.95
CA SER A 57 -19.85 11.11 -20.95
C SER A 57 -20.31 9.68 -21.25
N VAL A 58 -19.66 9.05 -22.23
CA VAL A 58 -19.83 7.62 -22.50
C VAL A 58 -18.87 6.85 -21.60
N HIS A 59 -19.43 5.99 -20.75
CA HIS A 59 -18.63 5.18 -19.84
C HIS A 59 -17.95 4.04 -20.59
N LEU A 60 -16.69 3.78 -20.24
CA LEU A 60 -15.95 2.63 -20.75
C LEU A 60 -16.66 1.34 -20.31
N VAL A 61 -17.01 0.50 -21.28
CA VAL A 61 -17.45 -0.88 -21.06
C VAL A 61 -16.20 -1.76 -21.19
N PHE A 62 -15.99 -2.64 -20.21
CA PHE A 62 -14.88 -3.59 -20.27
C PHE A 62 -15.26 -4.78 -21.14
N ASP A 63 -14.38 -5.14 -22.08
CA ASP A 63 -14.43 -6.47 -22.71
C ASP A 63 -14.05 -7.51 -21.65
N SER A 64 -15.02 -8.32 -21.21
CA SER A 64 -14.78 -9.28 -20.13
C SER A 64 -14.16 -10.57 -20.67
N GLU A 65 -12.85 -10.56 -20.89
CA GLU A 65 -12.10 -11.82 -21.12
C GLU A 65 -11.89 -12.60 -19.80
N LEU A 66 -11.93 -11.91 -18.66
CA LEU A 66 -11.69 -12.53 -17.35
C LEU A 66 -12.98 -13.05 -16.71
N VAL A 67 -12.96 -14.34 -16.34
CA VAL A 67 -14.06 -14.99 -15.64
C VAL A 67 -14.10 -14.52 -14.18
N PRO A 68 -15.25 -14.05 -13.66
CA PRO A 68 -15.39 -13.70 -12.26
C PRO A 68 -15.06 -14.86 -11.33
N VAL A 69 -14.30 -14.57 -10.27
CA VAL A 69 -13.93 -15.55 -9.24
C VAL A 69 -14.79 -15.39 -7.98
N LEU A 70 -14.81 -16.42 -7.15
CA LEU A 70 -15.53 -16.37 -5.86
C LEU A 70 -14.91 -15.31 -4.93
N PRO A 71 -15.71 -14.68 -4.05
CA PRO A 71 -15.16 -13.80 -3.00
C PRO A 71 -14.09 -14.51 -2.15
N GLY A 72 -13.12 -13.74 -1.65
CA GLY A 72 -12.05 -14.26 -0.79
C GLY A 72 -10.80 -14.75 -1.54
N ALA A 73 -10.54 -14.26 -2.75
CA ALA A 73 -9.33 -14.55 -3.54
C ALA A 73 -8.02 -14.37 -2.74
N LEU A 74 -7.86 -13.24 -2.05
CA LEU A 74 -6.69 -13.00 -1.20
C LEU A 74 -6.59 -13.99 -0.02
N THR A 75 -7.72 -14.35 0.59
CA THR A 75 -7.74 -15.34 1.67
C THR A 75 -7.25 -16.70 1.18
N ARG A 76 -7.71 -17.14 0.00
CA ARG A 76 -7.25 -18.39 -0.61
C ARG A 76 -5.76 -18.34 -0.95
N LEU A 77 -5.27 -17.23 -1.50
CA LEU A 77 -3.84 -17.01 -1.73
C LEU A 77 -3.02 -17.11 -0.43
N PHE A 78 -3.42 -16.41 0.63
CA PHE A 78 -2.70 -16.46 1.90
C PHE A 78 -2.74 -17.85 2.55
N ASN A 79 -3.85 -18.58 2.42
CA ASN A 79 -3.94 -19.97 2.86
C ASN A 79 -2.99 -20.88 2.08
N LEU A 80 -2.86 -20.69 0.76
CA LEU A 80 -1.87 -21.42 -0.05
C LEU A 80 -0.44 -21.10 0.42
N ILE A 81 -0.12 -19.83 0.63
CA ILE A 81 1.19 -19.39 1.13
C ILE A 81 1.48 -20.00 2.51
N GLN A 82 0.50 -20.05 3.41
CA GLN A 82 0.65 -20.69 4.72
C GLN A 82 0.93 -22.19 4.58
N ARG A 83 0.18 -22.89 3.73
CA ARG A 83 0.44 -24.32 3.44
C ARG A 83 1.84 -24.53 2.89
N ILE A 84 2.32 -23.66 1.98
CA ILE A 84 3.69 -23.70 1.46
C ILE A 84 4.70 -23.57 2.61
N LYS A 85 4.52 -22.58 3.50
CA LYS A 85 5.41 -22.34 4.65
C LYS A 85 5.42 -23.49 5.66
N MET A 86 4.30 -24.21 5.80
CA MET A 86 4.16 -25.34 6.73
C MET A 86 4.67 -26.67 6.16
N ALA A 87 4.98 -26.75 4.87
CA ALA A 87 5.50 -27.97 4.26
C ALA A 87 6.88 -28.32 4.84
N ALA A 88 7.13 -29.61 5.14
CA ALA A 88 8.41 -30.07 5.69
C ALA A 88 9.61 -29.78 4.77
N THR A 89 9.36 -29.59 3.48
CA THR A 89 10.35 -29.26 2.46
C THR A 89 10.59 -27.75 2.33
N TYR A 90 9.83 -26.90 3.03
CA TYR A 90 10.01 -25.47 3.00
C TYR A 90 11.32 -25.06 3.66
N LYS A 91 12.15 -24.33 2.91
CA LYS A 91 13.41 -23.75 3.38
C LYS A 91 13.43 -22.27 3.06
N LEU A 92 14.25 -21.51 3.77
CA LEU A 92 14.41 -20.07 3.55
C LEU A 92 14.71 -19.73 2.08
N ILE A 93 15.53 -20.54 1.41
CA ILE A 93 15.86 -20.34 -0.01
C ILE A 93 14.62 -20.51 -0.91
N VAL A 94 13.78 -21.51 -0.64
CA VAL A 94 12.52 -21.72 -1.36
C VAL A 94 11.57 -20.54 -1.14
N GLY A 95 11.50 -20.00 0.07
CA GLY A 95 10.70 -18.81 0.36
C GLY A 95 11.19 -17.54 -0.34
N LYS A 96 12.50 -17.40 -0.55
CA LYS A 96 13.10 -16.31 -1.34
C LYS A 96 12.83 -16.49 -2.83
N ASP A 97 13.05 -17.68 -3.37
CA ASP A 97 12.83 -17.99 -4.79
C ASP A 97 11.36 -17.78 -5.19
N LEU A 98 10.42 -18.09 -4.29
CA LEU A 98 8.98 -17.87 -4.50
C LEU A 98 8.53 -16.42 -4.21
N GLY A 99 9.42 -15.52 -3.79
CA GLY A 99 9.06 -14.15 -3.40
C GLY A 99 8.14 -14.05 -2.17
N ILE A 100 7.88 -15.16 -1.47
CA ILE A 100 7.07 -15.21 -0.23
C ILE A 100 7.78 -14.46 0.91
N ILE A 101 9.11 -14.53 0.93
CA ILE A 101 9.95 -13.71 1.78
C ILE A 101 10.33 -12.50 0.95
N GLY A 102 9.62 -11.39 1.15
CA GLY A 102 9.98 -10.13 0.52
C GLY A 102 11.41 -9.73 0.92
N THR A 103 12.21 -9.30 -0.04
CA THR A 103 13.29 -8.37 0.26
C THR A 103 12.60 -7.09 0.70
N GLN A 104 12.77 -6.71 1.96
CA GLN A 104 12.29 -5.41 2.43
C GLN A 104 13.08 -4.36 1.64
N SER A 105 12.54 -3.87 0.53
CA SER A 105 12.96 -2.60 -0.05
C SER A 105 12.50 -1.55 0.94
N ALA A 106 13.33 -1.28 1.95
CA ALA A 106 13.33 0.04 2.52
C ALA A 106 13.61 0.98 1.33
N ALA A 107 12.78 2.00 1.14
CA ALA A 107 13.22 3.12 0.33
C ALA A 107 14.53 3.60 0.96
N ASP A 108 15.62 3.60 0.21
CA ASP A 108 16.88 4.15 0.71
C ASP A 108 16.78 5.67 0.58
N SER A 109 16.94 6.36 1.72
CA SER A 109 17.12 7.80 1.79
C SER A 109 18.33 8.06 2.68
N ASP A 110 19.24 8.92 2.21
CA ASP A 110 20.41 9.34 2.98
C ASP A 110 20.02 10.17 4.20
N GLU A 111 18.81 10.75 4.19
CA GLU A 111 18.26 11.59 5.25
C GLU A 111 16.96 11.00 5.81
N PRO A 112 16.74 11.03 7.13
CA PRO A 112 15.47 10.63 7.72
C PRO A 112 14.40 11.66 7.42
N ASP A 113 13.20 11.22 7.04
CA ASP A 113 12.04 12.10 7.08
C ASP A 113 11.63 12.30 8.53
N PHE A 114 11.39 13.54 8.93
CA PHE A 114 10.89 13.84 10.27
C PHE A 114 9.78 14.88 10.25
N THR A 115 8.83 14.73 11.16
CA THR A 115 7.77 15.69 11.42
C THR A 115 7.83 16.08 12.90
N VAL A 116 7.82 17.38 13.14
CA VAL A 116 7.80 17.96 14.48
C VAL A 116 6.40 18.49 14.76
N THR A 117 5.80 18.03 15.85
CA THR A 117 4.50 18.51 16.33
C THR A 117 4.63 18.98 17.77
N THR A 118 3.88 20.03 18.13
CA THR A 118 3.76 20.47 19.52
C THR A 118 2.47 19.92 20.10
N GLU A 119 2.58 19.21 21.22
CA GLU A 119 1.43 18.74 21.98
C GLU A 119 1.30 19.64 23.21
N ARG A 120 0.29 20.52 23.20
CA ARG A 120 -0.03 21.40 24.32
C ARG A 120 -1.16 20.77 25.14
N GLY A 121 -0.82 20.25 26.32
CA GLY A 121 -1.78 19.77 27.30
C GLY A 121 -2.02 20.80 28.41
N SER A 122 -3.09 20.61 29.19
CA SER A 122 -3.40 21.44 30.36
C SER A 122 -2.39 21.32 31.50
N THR A 123 -1.48 20.34 31.45
CA THR A 123 -0.49 20.04 32.50
C THR A 123 0.95 19.91 32.00
N ILE A 124 1.17 19.62 30.71
CA ILE A 124 2.50 19.47 30.11
C ILE A 124 2.45 19.98 28.66
N GLU A 125 3.47 20.71 28.25
CA GLU A 125 3.77 20.99 26.85
C GLU A 125 4.97 20.15 26.42
N ARG A 126 4.85 19.43 25.30
CA ARG A 126 5.95 18.61 24.76
C ARG A 126 6.06 18.75 23.26
N VAL A 127 7.29 18.62 22.76
CA VAL A 127 7.58 18.48 21.34
C VAL A 127 7.65 17.00 21.01
N LYS A 128 6.83 16.56 20.06
CA LYS A 128 6.85 15.20 19.53
C LYS A 128 7.51 15.20 18.16
N LEU A 129 8.58 14.42 18.04
CA LEU A 129 9.22 14.10 16.77
C LEU A 129 8.74 12.73 16.31
N THR A 130 8.26 12.66 15.08
CA THR A 130 7.96 11.41 14.37
C THR A 130 8.92 11.31 13.21
N PHE A 131 9.57 10.16 13.01
CA PHE A 131 10.56 10.01 11.95
C PHE A 131 10.47 8.65 11.24
N THR A 132 10.95 8.62 10.00
CA THR A 132 11.19 7.42 9.22
C THR A 132 12.70 7.19 9.14
N ARG A 133 13.20 6.13 9.79
CA ARG A 133 14.64 5.82 9.84
C ARG A 133 15.18 5.11 8.59
N TYR A 134 14.31 4.71 7.67
CA TYR A 134 14.67 3.92 6.48
C TYR A 134 15.53 2.69 6.82
N SER A 135 16.65 2.47 6.11
CA SER A 135 17.59 1.36 6.29
C SER A 135 18.62 1.59 7.40
N HIS A 136 18.57 2.72 8.12
CA HIS A 136 19.55 3.09 9.14
C HIS A 136 19.30 2.43 10.50
N ASP A 137 20.37 2.23 11.27
CA ASP A 137 20.36 1.54 12.56
C ASP A 137 19.62 2.32 13.65
N GLY A 138 19.61 3.66 13.57
CA GLY A 138 18.94 4.52 14.53
C GLY A 138 18.94 5.99 14.13
N VAL A 139 18.33 6.82 14.98
CA VAL A 139 18.27 8.27 14.82
C VAL A 139 18.82 8.94 16.08
N THR A 140 19.80 9.83 15.92
CA THR A 140 20.30 10.73 16.96
C THR A 140 19.59 12.07 16.84
N VAL A 141 19.11 12.60 17.97
CA VAL A 141 18.40 13.88 18.03
C VAL A 141 19.25 14.87 18.81
N GLU A 142 19.58 15.98 18.15
CA GLU A 142 20.28 17.12 18.74
C GLU A 142 19.42 18.38 18.54
N SER A 143 19.57 19.35 19.44
CA SER A 143 18.91 20.65 19.31
C SER A 143 19.89 21.77 19.58
N ARG A 144 19.65 22.91 18.96
CA ARG A 144 20.36 24.16 19.28
C ARG A 144 19.36 25.30 19.32
N ARG A 145 19.69 26.35 20.05
CA ARG A 145 18.90 27.58 20.10
C ARG A 145 19.75 28.73 19.58
N ASN A 146 19.36 29.30 18.44
CA ASN A 146 20.14 30.32 17.73
C ASN A 146 21.55 29.79 17.39
N ASP A 147 22.58 30.57 17.67
CA ASP A 147 23.99 30.25 17.42
C ASP A 147 24.67 29.53 18.60
N SER A 148 23.88 28.84 19.44
CA SER A 148 24.46 27.98 20.48
C SER A 148 25.12 26.74 19.86
N GLU A 149 25.97 26.10 20.66
CA GLU A 149 26.41 24.73 20.38
C GLU A 149 25.21 23.78 20.30
N TRP A 150 25.40 22.67 19.58
CA TRP A 150 24.42 21.59 19.53
C TRP A 150 24.39 20.84 20.86
N GLU A 151 23.18 20.61 21.36
CA GLU A 151 22.88 19.88 22.58
C GLU A 151 22.24 18.55 22.23
N PHE A 152 22.84 17.45 22.69
CA PHE A 152 22.29 16.11 22.53
C PHE A 152 21.00 15.94 23.34
N LEU A 153 19.92 15.49 22.68
CA LEU A 153 18.63 15.23 23.30
C LEU A 153 18.32 13.74 23.49
N GLY A 154 18.83 12.87 22.61
CA GLY A 154 18.62 11.44 22.73
C GLY A 154 18.96 10.64 21.48
N ILE A 155 18.88 9.32 21.60
CA ILE A 155 19.07 8.37 20.50
C ILE A 155 17.98 7.31 20.53
N VAL A 156 17.47 6.93 19.35
CA VAL A 156 16.52 5.83 19.18
C VAL A 156 17.15 4.79 18.26
N VAL A 157 17.54 3.64 18.83
CA VAL A 157 18.17 2.51 18.12
C VAL A 157 17.32 1.24 18.07
N THR A 158 16.28 1.17 18.89
CA THR A 158 15.35 0.03 18.94
C THR A 158 14.11 0.34 18.12
N LYS A 159 13.68 -0.62 17.27
CA LYS A 159 12.34 -0.59 16.67
C LYS A 159 11.33 -0.55 17.81
N PRO A 160 10.57 0.55 18.01
CA PRO A 160 9.37 0.43 18.80
C PRO A 160 8.38 -0.28 17.86
N TRP A 161 8.11 -1.55 18.19
CA TRP A 161 7.28 -2.56 17.48
C TRP A 161 7.75 -3.02 16.08
#